data_AF-A0A9E2AED9-F1
#
_entry.id   AF-A0A9E2AED9-F1
#
_cell.length_a   1.000
_cell.length_b   1.000
_cell.length_c   1.000
_cell.angle_alpha   90.00
_cell.angle_beta   90.00
_cell.angle_gamma   90.00
#
_symmetry.space_group_name_H-M   'P 1'
#
loop_
_entity.id
_entity.type
_entity.pdbx_description
1 polymer ?
#
loop_
_entity_poly.entity_id
_entity_poly.type
_entity_poly.pdbx_seq_one_letter_code
_entity_poly.pdbx_strand_id
1 'polypeptide(L)' 'TDPRWLQGLDARLALISVGAGNPYGHPAPAIVAALQDVAVCRTDLDGDLVVPLEAPMTIPCDQD' A
#
# COMPACT_ATOMS: atom_id res chain seq x y z
N THR A 1 0.14 15.17 -2.00
CA THR A 1 0.56 14.00 -2.79
C THR A 1 0.06 14.17 -4.22
N ASP A 2 0.92 13.96 -5.23
CA ASP A 2 0.50 13.99 -6.64
C ASP A 2 -0.12 12.63 -7.02
N PRO A 3 -1.40 12.57 -7.44
CA PRO A 3 -2.04 11.32 -7.87
C PRO A 3 -1.31 10.62 -9.02
N ARG A 4 -0.71 11.38 -9.94
CA ARG A 4 0.01 10.80 -11.09
C ARG A 4 1.26 10.06 -10.66
N TRP A 5 1.91 10.53 -9.60
CA TRP A 5 3.06 9.83 -9.03
C TRP A 5 2.62 8.49 -8.42
N LEU A 6 1.51 8.45 -7.68
CA LEU A 6 0.97 7.21 -7.10
C LEU A 6 0.57 6.19 -8.19
N GLN A 7 -0.10 6.66 -9.24
CA GLN A 7 -0.51 5.82 -10.37
C GLN A 7 0.68 5.27 -11.16
N GLY A 8 1.83 5.95 -11.14
CA GLY A 8 3.05 5.53 -11.84
C GLY A 8 3.88 4.46 -11.13
N LEU A 9 3.51 4.05 -9.91
CA LEU A 9 4.29 3.09 -9.12
C LEU A 9 4.08 1.61 -9.50
N ASP A 10 3.06 1.32 -10.33
CA ASP A 10 2.61 -0.06 -10.61
C ASP A 10 2.40 -0.89 -9.32
N ALA A 11 1.88 -0.22 -8.29
CA ALA A 11 1.71 -0.81 -6.97
C ALA A 11 0.54 -1.80 -6.97
N ARG A 12 0.75 -2.97 -6.35
CA ARG A 12 -0.29 -4.00 -6.18
C ARG A 12 -1.05 -3.86 -4.86
N LEU A 13 -0.45 -3.21 -3.86
CA LEU A 13 -0.99 -3.05 -2.51
C LEU A 13 -0.61 -1.67 -1.97
N ALA A 14 -1.57 -0.99 -1.34
CA ALA A 14 -1.38 0.23 -0.58
C ALA A 14 -1.79 0.03 0.88
N LEU A 15 -0.82 0.13 1.79
CA LEU A 15 -1.04 0.03 3.23
C LEU A 15 -1.14 1.44 3.83
N ILE A 16 -2.26 1.78 4.46
CA ILE A 16 -2.47 3.09 5.08
C ILE A 16 -2.50 2.92 6.60
N SER A 17 -1.46 3.42 7.27
CA SER A 17 -1.46 3.51 8.73
C SER A 17 -2.28 4.72 9.18
N VAL A 18 -3.36 4.44 9.90
CA VAL A 18 -4.27 5.43 10.47
C VAL A 18 -4.95 4.85 11.72
N GLY A 19 -5.22 5.71 12.71
CA GLY A 19 -5.93 5.32 13.92
C GLY A 19 -7.45 5.33 13.76
N ALA A 20 -8.15 4.46 14.50
CA ALA A 20 -9.60 4.44 14.55
C ALA A 20 -10.19 5.80 14.95
N GLY A 21 -11.17 6.28 14.18
CA GLY A 21 -11.84 7.55 14.44
C GLY A 21 -10.94 8.78 14.30
N ASN A 22 -9.87 8.70 13.50
CA ASN A 22 -8.92 9.79 13.33
C ASN A 22 -9.60 11.12 12.95
N PRO A 23 -9.62 12.13 13.85
CA PRO A 23 -10.37 13.38 13.65
C PRO A 23 -9.67 14.33 12.66
N TYR A 24 -8.42 14.05 12.26
CA TYR A 24 -7.67 14.86 11.30
C TYR A 24 -8.17 14.72 9.85
N GLY A 25 -9.13 13.81 9.59
CA GLY A 25 -9.69 13.60 8.26
C GLY A 25 -8.80 12.78 7.33
N HIS A 26 -7.92 11.94 7.91
CA HIS A 26 -7.08 11.01 7.15
C HIS A 26 -7.65 9.58 7.14
N PRO A 27 -7.38 8.80 6.08
CA PRO A 27 -6.78 9.23 4.81
C PRO A 27 -7.71 10.19 4.06
N ALA A 28 -7.13 11.20 3.40
CA ALA A 28 -7.93 12.17 2.66
C ALA A 28 -8.67 11.46 1.50
N PRO A 29 -9.97 11.76 1.24
CA PRO A 29 -10.75 11.04 0.22
C PRO A 29 -10.11 11.02 -1.17
N ALA A 30 -9.43 12.11 -1.56
CA ALA A 30 -8.74 12.19 -2.84
C ALA A 30 -7.58 11.19 -2.98
N ILE A 31 -6.90 10.84 -1.87
CA ILE A 31 -5.84 9.83 -1.87
C ILE A 31 -6.44 8.43 -2.05
N VAL A 32 -7.55 8.15 -1.36
CA VAL A 32 -8.25 6.86 -1.49
C VAL A 32 -8.77 6.68 -2.92
N ALA A 33 -9.33 7.74 -3.52
CA ALA A 33 -9.79 7.72 -4.91
C ALA A 33 -8.64 7.49 -5.90
N ALA A 34 -7.46 8.08 -5.68
CA ALA A 34 -6.30 7.86 -6.53
C ALA A 34 -5.74 6.43 -6.48
N LEU A 35 -6.11 5.66 -5.45
CA LEU A 35 -5.69 4.27 -5.23
C LEU A 35 -6.77 3.25 -5.60
N GLN A 36 -7.87 3.67 -6.24
CA GLN A 36 -9.03 2.79 -6.50
C GLN A 36 -8.70 1.52 -7.30
N ASP A 37 -7.63 1.54 -8.11
CA ASP A 37 -7.19 0.41 -8.93
C ASP A 37 -6.15 -0.48 -8.21
N VAL A 38 -5.85 -0.17 -6.94
CA VAL A 38 -4.90 -0.88 -6.08
C VAL A 38 -5.63 -1.46 -4.88
N ALA A 39 -5.21 -2.63 -4.39
CA ALA A 39 -5.76 -3.14 -3.13
C ALA A 39 -5.36 -2.20 -1.98
N VAL A 40 -6.35 -1.65 -1.26
CA VAL A 40 -6.12 -0.73 -0.13
C VAL A 40 -6.46 -1.42 1.18
N CYS A 41 -5.52 -1.45 2.13
CA CYS A 41 -5.75 -1.91 3.50
C CYS A 41 -5.49 -0.78 4.49
N ARG A 42 -6.26 -0.73 5.58
CA ARG A 42 -6.18 0.37 6.56
C ARG A 42 -6.18 -0.14 7.99
N THR A 43 -5.23 0.31 8.80
CA THR A 43 -5.12 -0.15 10.19
C THR A 43 -6.28 0.29 11.09
N ASP A 44 -7.02 1.32 10.72
CA ASP A 44 -8.22 1.75 11.47
C ASP A 44 -9.45 0.87 11.22
N LEU A 45 -9.44 0.08 10.14
CA LEU A 45 -10.50 -0.86 9.79
C LEU A 45 -10.09 -2.29 10.14
N ASP A 46 -8.84 -2.64 9.80
CA ASP A 46 -8.35 -4.02 9.82
C ASP A 46 -7.50 -4.33 11.06
N GLY A 47 -7.11 -3.31 11.84
CA GLY A 47 -6.19 -3.45 12.97
C GLY A 47 -4.74 -3.70 12.51
N ASP A 48 -4.07 -4.67 13.12
CA ASP A 48 -2.69 -5.03 12.77
C ASP A 48 -2.65 -5.77 11.42
N LEU A 49 -1.76 -5.32 10.53
CA LEU A 49 -1.60 -5.86 9.18
C LEU A 49 -0.21 -6.48 9.02
N VAL A 50 -0.17 -7.71 8.46
CA VAL A 50 1.07 -8.41 8.12
C VAL A 50 1.12 -8.61 6.61
N VAL A 51 2.17 -8.11 5.97
CA VAL A 51 2.45 -8.36 4.55
C VAL A 51 3.63 -9.33 4.47
N PRO A 52 3.38 -10.64 4.27
CA PRO A 52 4.46 -11.59 4.10
C PRO A 52 5.18 -11.28 2.78
N LEU A 53 6.50 -11.16 2.85
CA LEU A 53 7.32 -11.14 1.65
C LEU A 53 7.66 -12.59 1.32
N GLU A 54 7.40 -13.00 0.08
CA GLU A 54 8.02 -14.23 -0.41
C GLU A 54 9.54 -14.06 -0.38
N ALA A 55 10.26 -15.10 0.03
CA ALA A 55 11.71 -15.08 -0.04
C ALA A 55 12.12 -14.73 -1.49
N PRO A 56 13.15 -13.88 -1.70
CA PRO A 56 13.58 -13.57 -3.05
C PRO A 56 13.86 -14.88 -3.77
N MET A 57 13.32 -15.00 -4.99
CA MET A 57 13.72 -16.06 -5.91
C MET A 57 15.26 -16.02 -5.93
N THR A 58 15.90 -17.12 -5.50
CA THR A 58 17.35 -17.19 -5.55
C THR A 58 17.72 -17.12 -7.01
N ILE A 59 18.16 -15.95 -7.48
CA ILE A 59 18.75 -15.82 -8.81
C ILE A 59 20.08 -16.57 -8.68
N PRO A 60 20.24 -17.75 -9.32
CA PRO A 60 21.54 -18.38 -9.35
C PRO A 60 22.49 -17.38 -10.02
N CYS A 61 23.56 -17.01 -9.33
CA CYS A 61 24.70 -16.42 -10.03
C CYS A 61 25.08 -17.45 -11.09
N ASP A 62 25.12 -17.05 -12.38
CA ASP A 62 25.32 -17.97 -13.51
C ASP A 62 26.30 -19.09 -13.17
N GLN A 63 25.86 -20.33 -13.40
CA GLN A 63 26.78 -21.45 -13.49
C GLN A 63 27.42 -21.34 -14.88
N ASP A 64 28.69 -20.92 -14.87
CA ASP A 64 29.67 -20.72 -15.96
C ASP A 64 29.66 -19.39 -16.73
#